data_AF-A0A661INQ4-F1
#
_entry.id   AF-A0A661INQ4-F1
#
_cell.length_a   1.000
_cell.length_b   1.000
_cell.length_c   1.000
_cell.angle_alpha   90.00
_cell.angle_beta   90.00
_cell.angle_gamma   90.00
#
_symmetry.space_group_name_H-M   'P 1'
#
loop_
_entity.id
_entity.type
_entity.pdbx_description
1 polymer ?
#
loop_
_entity_poly.entity_id
_entity_poly.type
_entity_poly.pdbx_seq_one_letter_code
_entity_poly.pdbx_strand_id
1 'polypeptide(L)' 'MKRLFDIVLAIFLISLFFPFYILVSLLIVMRMGTPILFTQSRPGYKEKIFKIYKFRT' A
#
# COMPACT_ATOMS: atom_id res chain seq x y z
N MET A 1 3.78 15.74 16.69
CA MET A 1 2.52 15.06 17.09
C MET A 1 1.90 14.32 15.91
N LYS A 2 1.28 15.00 14.91
CA LYS A 2 0.62 14.34 13.77
C LYS A 2 1.47 13.28 13.05
N ARG A 3 2.70 13.64 12.64
CA ARG A 3 3.59 12.71 11.93
C ARG A 3 3.96 11.44 12.72
N LEU A 4 4.13 11.55 14.03
CA LEU A 4 4.47 10.42 14.88
C LEU A 4 3.26 9.48 15.04
N PHE A 5 2.08 10.07 15.23
CA PHE A 5 0.82 9.32 15.23
C PHE A 5 0.58 8.58 13.91
N ASP A 6 0.78 9.26 12.76
CA ASP A 6 0.61 8.65 11.44
C ASP A 6 1.53 7.44 11.25
N ILE A 7 2.79 7.52 11.69
CA ILE A 7 3.76 6.43 11.57
C ILE A 7 3.38 5.25 12.47
N VAL A 8 3.06 5.52 13.75
CA VAL A 8 2.70 4.47 14.72
C VAL A 8 1.43 3.75 14.27
N LEU A 9 0.40 4.51 13.86
CA LEU A 9 -0.85 3.94 13.39
C LEU A 9 -0.66 3.15 12.08
N ALA A 10 0.16 3.65 11.15
CA ALA A 10 0.43 2.93 9.91
C ALA A 10 1.12 1.58 10.17
N ILE A 11 2.14 1.55 11.04
CA ILE A 11 2.83 0.30 11.39
C ILE A 11 1.87 -0.68 12.07
N PHE A 12 1.07 -0.20 13.01
CA PHE A 12 0.06 -1.02 13.69
C PHE A 12 -0.94 -1.64 12.71
N LEU A 13 -1.52 -0.84 11.81
CA LEU A 13 -2.47 -1.32 10.82
C LEU A 13 -1.82 -2.28 9.81
N ILE A 14 -0.59 -2.00 9.35
CA ILE A 14 0.12 -2.90 8.44
C ILE A 14 0.36 -4.26 9.11
N SER A 15 0.76 -4.27 10.38
CA SER A 15 0.98 -5.50 11.13
C SER A 15 -0.33 -6.27 11.36
N LEU A 16 -1.40 -5.57 11.75
CA LEU A 16 -2.72 -6.17 12.00
C LEU A 16 -3.32 -6.80 10.72
N PHE A 17 -3.21 -6.12 9.59
CA PHE A 17 -3.76 -6.57 8.30
C PHE A 17 -2.77 -7.36 7.44
N PHE A 18 -1.58 -7.67 7.94
CA PHE A 18 -0.55 -8.44 7.23
C PHE A 18 -1.06 -9.76 6.61
N PRO A 19 -1.79 -10.65 7.32
CA PRO A 19 -2.28 -11.89 6.71
C PRO A 19 -3.27 -11.64 5.56
N PHE A 20 -4.07 -10.57 5.64
CA PHE A 20 -5.00 -10.20 4.57
C PHE A 20 -4.26 -9.72 3.32
N TYR A 21 -3.20 -8.93 3.48
CA TYR A 21 -2.38 -8.50 2.35
C TYR A 21 -1.73 -9.68 1.61
N ILE A 22 -1.31 -10.72 2.34
CA ILE A 22 -0.80 -11.96 1.72
C ILE A 22 -1.90 -12.66 0.93
N LEU A 23 -3.08 -12.83 1.53
CA LEU A 23 -4.21 -13.50 0.87
C LEU A 23 -4.60 -12.80 -0.44
N VAL A 24 -4.76 -11.47 -0.41
CA VAL A 24 -5.05 -10.67 -1.60
C VAL A 24 -3.94 -10.78 -2.63
N SER A 25 -2.67 -10.74 -2.19
CA SER A 25 -1.52 -10.90 -3.07
C SER A 25 -1.53 -12.24 -3.82
N LEU A 26 -1.84 -13.34 -3.14
CA LEU A 26 -1.96 -14.66 -3.75
C LEU A 26 -3.09 -14.70 -4.78
N LEU A 27 -4.28 -14.16 -4.44
CA LEU A 27 -5.42 -14.11 -5.35
C LEU A 27 -5.09 -13.34 -6.63
N ILE A 28 -4.35 -12.22 -6.52
CA ILE A 28 -3.92 -11.43 -7.67
C ILE A 28 -2.97 -12.22 -8.56
N VAL A 29 -1.97 -12.89 -7.98
CA VAL A 29 -1.03 -13.71 -8.77
C VAL A 29 -1.78 -14.83 -9.49
N MET A 30 -2.71 -15.51 -8.82
CA MET A 30 -3.45 -16.62 -9.40
C MET A 30 -4.38 -16.19 -10.54
N ARG A 31 -4.98 -14.99 -10.47
CA ARG A 31 -5.99 -14.54 -11.45
C ARG A 31 -5.44 -13.64 -12.54
N MET A 32 -4.50 -12.77 -12.20
CA MET A 32 -4.01 -11.69 -13.08
C MET A 32 -2.51 -11.77 -13.35
N GLY A 33 -1.80 -12.71 -12.72
CA GLY A 33 -0.35 -12.82 -12.79
C GLY A 33 0.37 -11.69 -12.06
N THR A 34 1.61 -11.44 -12.45
CA THR A 34 2.44 -10.36 -11.89
C THR A 34 2.34 -9.10 -12.76
N PRO A 35 2.53 -7.89 -12.19
CA PRO A 35 2.85 -7.57 -10.80
C PRO A 35 1.62 -7.47 -9.88
N ILE A 36 1.82 -7.72 -8.58
CA ILE A 36 0.76 -7.65 -7.53
C ILE A 36 0.38 -6.21 -7.21
N LEU A 37 1.38 -5.34 -7.13
CA LEU A 37 1.23 -3.91 -6.87
C LEU A 37 1.61 -3.11 -8.10
N PHE A 38 0.86 -2.05 -8.36
CA PHE A 38 1.25 -1.00 -9.31
C PHE A 38 1.36 0.34 -8.59
N THR A 39 2.12 1.26 -9.19
CA THR A 39 2.32 2.59 -8.64
C THR A 39 1.68 3.66 -9.51
N GLN A 40 1.00 4.62 -8.88
CA GLN A 40 0.46 5.82 -9.53
C GLN A 40 1.12 7.07 -8.94
N SER A 41 1.71 7.91 -9.80
CA SER A 41 2.24 9.21 -9.38
C SER A 41 1.12 10.18 -9.01
N ARG A 42 1.25 10.85 -7.86
CA ARG A 42 0.35 11.91 -7.41
C ARG A 42 1.14 13.09 -6.85
N PRO A 43 0.66 14.33 -7.03
CA PRO A 43 1.23 15.49 -6.33
C PRO A 43 0.97 15.36 -4.84
N GLY A 44 2.03 15.43 -4.04
CA GLY A 44 1.99 15.34 -2.58
C GLY A 44 2.16 16.69 -1.90
N TYR A 45 2.66 16.65 -0.67
CA TYR A 45 2.94 17.86 0.11
C TYR A 45 3.92 18.78 -0.63
N LYS A 46 3.54 20.06 -0.78
CA LYS A 46 4.29 21.06 -1.57
C LYS A 46 4.57 20.60 -3.00
N GLU A 47 3.59 19.95 -3.64
CA GLU A 47 3.65 19.46 -5.02
C GLU A 47 4.74 18.42 -5.29
N LYS A 48 5.43 17.94 -4.25
CA LYS A 48 6.41 16.88 -4.40
C LYS A 48 5.70 15.62 -4.85
N ILE A 49 6.01 15.17 -6.06
CA ILE A 49 5.44 13.95 -6.63
C ILE A 49 5.82 12.76 -5.73
N PHE A 50 4.82 11.96 -5.36
CA PHE A 50 5.00 10.69 -4.68
C PHE A 50 4.23 9.58 -5.40
N LYS A 51 4.69 8.35 -5.21
CA LYS A 51 4.06 7.17 -5.79
C LYS A 51 3.12 6.53 -4.77
N ILE A 52 1.86 6.36 -5.14
CA ILE A 52 0.88 5.57 -4.38
C ILE A 52 0.96 4.13 -4.85
N TYR A 53 1.16 3.19 -3.93
CA TYR A 53 1.09 1.75 -4.18
C TYR A 53 -0.37 1.27 -4.08
N LYS A 54 -0.82 0.47 -5.04
CA LYS A 54 -2.15 -0.12 -5.07
C LYS A 54 -2.07 -1.57 -5.52
N PHE A 55 -2.95 -2.41 -4.99
CA PHE A 55 -3.18 -3.73 -5.55
C PHE A 55 -3.70 -3.65 -6.97
N ARG A 56 -3.20 -4.54 -7.83
CA ARG A 56 -3.76 -4.74 -9.15
C ARG A 56 -5.15 -5.35 -8.99
N THR A 57 -6.15 -4.68 -9.56
CA THR A 57 -7.55 -5.10 -9.62
C THR A 57 -7.95 -5.35 -11.06
#